data_AF-A0A1S8ZMP6-F1
#
_entry.id   AF-A0A1S8ZMP6-F1
#
_cell.length_a   1.000
_cell.length_b   1.000
_cell.length_c   1.000
_cell.angle_alpha   90.00
_cell.angle_beta   90.00
_cell.angle_gamma   90.00
#
_symmetry.space_group_name_H-M   'P 1'
#
loop_
_entity.id
_entity.type
_entity.pdbx_description
1 polymer ?
#
loop_
_entity_poly.entity_id
_entity_poly.type
_entity_poly.pdbx_seq_one_letter_code
_entity_poly.pdbx_strand_id
1 'polypeptide(L)' 'MTPDEIKRYFEATPPPEEVELKPWAKITDSQLFLKSCFLTIYHYKGDLEMCPAWWHLKEFYVLVRRMAQEAKSEKPTEES' A
#
# COMPACT_ATOMS: atom_id res chain seq x y z
N MET A 1 -5.07 5.58 -11.88
CA MET A 1 -4.35 4.77 -10.88
C MET A 1 -3.89 3.49 -11.53
N THR A 2 -2.62 3.43 -11.89
CA THR A 2 -1.94 2.28 -12.50
C THR A 2 -0.99 1.63 -11.49
N PRO A 3 -0.52 0.39 -11.72
CA PRO A 3 0.51 -0.21 -10.88
C PRO A 3 1.78 0.66 -10.77
N ASP A 4 2.24 1.27 -11.87
CA ASP A 4 3.40 2.17 -11.87
C ASP A 4 3.19 3.42 -11.02
N GLU A 5 1.99 4.02 -11.04
CA GLU A 5 1.67 5.17 -10.19
C GLU A 5 1.74 4.80 -8.70
N ILE A 6 1.22 3.63 -8.32
CA ILE A 6 1.29 3.14 -6.94
C ILE A 6 2.74 2.81 -6.56
N LYS A 7 3.51 2.22 -7.47
CA LYS A 7 4.93 1.92 -7.23
C LYS A 7 5.73 3.18 -6.91
N ARG A 8 5.60 4.21 -7.76
CA ARG A 8 6.27 5.52 -7.54
C ARG A 8 5.87 6.16 -6.22
N TYR A 9 4.61 6.03 -5.83
CA TYR A 9 4.16 6.53 -4.52
C TYR A 9 4.91 5.85 -3.37
N PHE A 10 5.03 4.52 -3.38
CA PHE A 10 5.72 3.79 -2.31
C PHE A 10 7.26 3.92 -2.37
N GLU A 11 7.83 4.22 -3.53
CA GLU A 11 9.26 4.60 -3.63
C GLU A 11 9.53 5.93 -2.93
N ALA A 12 8.63 6.92 -3.05
CA ALA A 12 8.76 8.22 -2.41
C ALA A 12 8.28 8.23 -0.95
N THR A 13 7.29 7.40 -0.63
CA THR A 13 6.64 7.31 0.68
C THR A 13 6.53 5.83 1.07
N PRO A 14 7.64 5.22 1.55
CA PRO A 14 7.64 3.80 1.90
C PRO A 14 6.59 3.51 2.97
N PRO A 15 5.82 2.41 2.85
CA PRO A 15 4.87 2.02 3.88
C PRO A 15 5.62 1.58 5.16
N PRO A 16 4.94 1.56 6.31
CA PRO A 16 5.44 0.88 7.50
C PRO A 16 5.79 -0.59 7.21
N GLU A 17 6.72 -1.16 7.97
CA GLU A 17 7.09 -2.58 7.83
C GLU A 17 5.87 -3.48 7.98
N GLU A 18 5.09 -3.23 9.04
CA GLU A 18 3.86 -3.96 9.33
C GLU A 18 2.63 -3.09 9.12
N VAL A 19 1.60 -3.64 8.49
CA VAL A 19 0.34 -2.93 8.23
C VAL A 19 -0.83 -3.83 8.61
N GLU A 20 -1.65 -3.38 9.56
CA GLU A 20 -2.89 -4.04 9.92
C GLU A 20 -3.97 -3.69 8.88
N LEU A 21 -4.37 -4.67 8.08
CA LEU A 21 -5.42 -4.49 7.07
C LEU A 21 -6.80 -4.51 7.71
N LYS A 22 -7.02 -5.47 8.62
CA LYS A 22 -8.27 -5.74 9.36
C LYS A 22 -7.89 -6.34 10.71
N PRO A 23 -8.80 -6.37 11.71
CA PRO A 23 -8.51 -6.97 13.03
C PRO A 23 -8.06 -8.45 12.99
N TRP A 24 -8.33 -9.15 11.89
CA TRP A 24 -7.94 -10.55 11.68
C TRP A 24 -6.88 -10.73 10.58
N ALA A 25 -6.34 -9.66 10.01
CA ALA A 25 -5.42 -9.71 8.88
C ALA A 25 -4.33 -8.63 8.98
N LYS A 26 -3.08 -9.07 9.04
CA LYS A 26 -1.90 -8.22 9.15
C LYS A 26 -0.89 -8.59 8.08
N ILE A 27 -0.31 -7.59 7.43
CA ILE A 27 0.90 -7.72 6.63
C ILE A 27 2.07 -7.49 7.59
N THR A 28 2.96 -8.47 7.69
CA THR A 28 4.14 -8.41 8.57
C THR A 28 5.40 -7.94 7.84
N ASP A 29 5.39 -7.96 6.51
CA ASP A 29 6.46 -7.40 5.67
C ASP A 29 5.83 -6.77 4.43
N SER A 30 5.65 -5.45 4.51
CA SER A 30 5.05 -4.65 3.45
C SER A 30 5.91 -4.60 2.19
N GLN A 31 7.24 -4.70 2.31
CA GLN A 31 8.12 -4.66 1.15
C GLN A 31 8.02 -5.98 0.36
N LEU A 32 8.00 -7.11 1.07
CA LEU A 32 7.77 -8.42 0.45
C LEU A 32 6.37 -8.52 -0.17
N PHE A 33 5.35 -8.01 0.52
CA PHE A 33 3.99 -7.94 -0.01
C PHE A 33 3.92 -7.13 -1.31
N LEU A 34 4.49 -5.92 -1.33
CA LEU A 34 4.52 -5.07 -2.53
C LEU A 34 5.27 -5.75 -3.68
N LYS A 35 6.45 -6.32 -3.41
CA LYS A 35 7.24 -7.05 -4.41
C LYS A 35 6.44 -8.21 -5.01
N SER A 36 5.74 -8.97 -4.18
CA SER A 36 4.89 -10.08 -4.61
C SER A 36 3.74 -9.60 -5.51
N CYS A 37 3.05 -8.52 -5.11
CA CYS A 37 1.96 -7.94 -5.90
C CYS A 37 2.45 -7.47 -7.28
N PHE A 38 3.50 -6.65 -7.32
CA PHE A 38 4.04 -6.12 -8.58
C PHE A 38 4.55 -7.22 -9.51
N LEU A 39 5.23 -8.23 -8.97
CA LEU A 39 5.70 -9.37 -9.76
C LEU A 39 4.54 -10.18 -10.34
N THR A 40 3.49 -10.41 -9.54
CA THR A 40 2.29 -11.13 -9.98
C THR A 40 1.55 -10.36 -11.06
N ILE A 41 1.38 -9.04 -10.90
CA ILE A 41 0.74 -8.17 -11.88
C ILE A 41 1.54 -8.16 -13.19
N TYR A 42 2.86 -8.03 -13.13
CA TYR A 42 3.73 -8.00 -14.31
C TYR A 42 3.61 -9.26 -15.18
N HIS A 43 3.47 -10.43 -14.55
CA HIS A 43 3.32 -11.71 -15.26
C HIS A 43 1.87 -12.05 -15.61
N TYR A 44 0.90 -11.28 -15.14
CA TYR A 44 -0.51 -11.55 -15.38
C TYR A 44 -0.87 -11.22 -16.84
N LYS A 45 -1.40 -12.19 -17.57
CA LYS A 45 -1.73 -12.07 -19.00
C LYS A 45 -3.20 -11.72 -19.28
N GLY A 46 -4.02 -11.60 -18.23
CA GLY A 46 -5.44 -11.26 -18.36
C GLY A 46 -5.71 -9.77 -18.17
N ASP A 47 -7.00 -9.42 -18.09
CA ASP A 47 -7.42 -8.06 -17.75
C ASP A 47 -6.95 -7.68 -16.35
N LEU A 48 -6.24 -6.54 -16.23
CA LEU A 48 -5.74 -6.04 -14.96
C LEU A 48 -6.84 -5.92 -13.90
N GLU A 49 -8.06 -5.53 -14.30
CA GLU A 49 -9.18 -5.42 -13.36
C GLU A 49 -9.71 -6.76 -12.85
N MET A 50 -9.27 -7.88 -13.44
CA MET A 50 -9.54 -9.25 -12.98
C MET A 50 -8.37 -9.85 -12.20
N CYS A 51 -7.25 -9.13 -12.04
CA CYS A 51 -6.05 -9.60 -11.35
C CYS A 51 -6.20 -9.48 -9.82
N PRO A 52 -6.15 -10.57 -9.04
CA PRO A 52 -6.29 -10.50 -7.58
C PRO A 52 -5.15 -9.69 -6.91
N ALA A 53 -3.93 -9.81 -7.43
CA ALA A 53 -2.80 -9.02 -6.93
C ALA A 53 -3.01 -7.51 -7.14
N TRP A 54 -3.73 -7.12 -8.19
CA TRP A 54 -4.12 -5.72 -8.40
C TRP A 54 -5.15 -5.25 -7.37
N TRP A 55 -6.14 -6.09 -7.03
CA TRP A 55 -7.11 -5.76 -5.99
C TRP A 55 -6.45 -5.55 -4.64
N HIS A 56 -5.56 -6.47 -4.25
CA HIS A 56 -4.81 -6.37 -2.99
C HIS A 56 -3.89 -5.14 -2.95
N LEU A 57 -3.22 -4.82 -4.06
CA LEU A 57 -2.39 -3.62 -4.15
C LEU A 57 -3.21 -2.34 -4.01
N LYS A 58 -4.41 -2.27 -4.63
CA LYS A 58 -5.34 -1.14 -4.49
C LYS A 58 -5.81 -0.98 -3.03
N GLU A 59 -6.25 -2.06 -2.38
CA GLU A 59 -6.71 -2.04 -0.99
C GLU A 59 -5.60 -1.56 -0.04
N PHE A 60 -4.39 -2.10 -0.20
CA PHE A 60 -3.22 -1.71 0.57
C PHE A 60 -2.86 -0.23 0.39
N TYR A 61 -2.86 0.27 -0.86
CA TYR A 61 -2.57 1.67 -1.16
C TYR A 61 -3.55 2.63 -0.49
N VAL A 62 -4.86 2.35 -0.57
CA VAL A 62 -5.90 3.19 0.04
C VAL A 62 -5.70 3.25 1.55
N LEU A 63 -5.45 2.11 2.18
CA LEU A 63 -5.23 2.00 3.61
C LEU A 63 -4.00 2.80 4.06
N VAL A 64 -2.83 2.55 3.46
CA VAL A 64 -1.58 3.23 3.85
C VAL A 64 -1.68 4.73 3.61
N ARG A 65 -2.34 5.16 2.52
CA ARG A 65 -2.58 6.58 2.29
C ARG A 65 -3.42 7.22 3.37
N ARG A 66 -4.47 6.54 3.83
CA ARG A 66 -5.33 7.03 4.90
C ARG A 66 -4.52 7.19 6.20
N MET A 67 -3.77 6.16 6.58
CA MET A 67 -2.87 6.19 7.74
C MET A 67 -1.87 7.35 7.66
N ALA A 68 -1.29 7.60 6.48
CA ALA A 68 -0.34 8.70 6.28
C ALA A 68 -1.00 10.09 6.37
N GLN A 69 -2.30 10.23 6.09
CA GLN A 69 -3.04 11.47 6.30
C GLN A 69 -3.36 11.68 7.78
N GLU A 70 -3.80 10.62 8.47
CA GLU A 70 -4.09 10.63 9.90
C GLU A 70 -2.82 11.01 10.69
N ALA A 71 -1.68 10.39 10.39
CA ALA A 71 -0.39 10.71 11.00
C ALA A 71 0.10 12.16 10.74
N LYS A 72 -0.31 12.79 9.63
CA LYS A 72 0.02 14.20 9.34
C LYS A 72 -0.88 15.18 10.09
N SER A 73 -2.11 14.79 10.39
CA SER A 73 -3.07 15.63 11.09
C SER A 73 -2.87 15.64 12.61
N GLU A 74 -2.12 14.67 13.15
CA GLU A 74 -1.86 14.46 14.58
C GLU A 74 -0.50 15.03 15.06
N LYS A 75 0.04 16.05 14.38
CA LYS A 75 1.19 16.81 14.92
C LYS A 75 0.70 17.77 16.01
N PRO A 76 1.13 17.63 17.28
CA PRO A 76 0.78 18.56 18.33
C PRO A 76 1.45 19.91 18.08
N THR A 77 0.69 20.98 18.32
CA THR A 77 1.17 22.32 18.61
C THR A 77 2.25 22.25 19.69
N GLU A 78 3.49 22.54 19.32
CA GLU A 78 4.55 22.82 20.29
C GLU A 78 4.26 24.23 20.85
N GLU A 79 3.88 24.27 22.12
CA GLU A 79 3.63 25.46 22.92
C GLU A 79 4.92 26.30 22.99
N SER A 80 4.81 27.62 22.76
CA SER A 80 5.83 28.63 23.05
C SER A 80 5.15 29.89 23.56
#